data_AF-A0A1Q9MTX5-F1
#
_entry.id   AF-A0A1Q9MTX5-F1
#
_cell.length_a   1.000
_cell.length_b   1.000
_cell.length_c   1.000
_cell.angle_alpha   90.00
_cell.angle_beta   90.00
_cell.angle_gamma   90.00
#
_symmetry.space_group_name_H-M   'P 1'
#
loop_
_entity.id
_entity.type
_entity.pdbx_description
1 polymer ?
#
loop_
_entity_poly.entity_id
_entity_poly.type
_entity_poly.pdbx_seq_one_letter_code
_entity_poly.pdbx_strand_id
1 'polypeptide(L)'
;MGYSHFGNIGDIWKHVPLCNFLANESPRKYIESNSAYAYYKLNNTPEQQYGVYNFYKQALSSADLVKLPFVNLLKTFNNTADLTHYLGSPGLAMKFLMKGVEQYIFFDLDNNALQNIKTFADDLKLNQQVVTRNEDSIEGVHHLIQDLNQQDFIHFDPYLAFEKNQFGRDYFDIFLEATQRNIKCMLWYGYNTLKQQKLVK
;
A
#
# COMPACT_ATOMS: atom_id res chain seq x y z
N MET A 1 -13.76 -10.79 -8.42
CA MET A 1 -13.76 -11.17 -6.99
C MET A 1 -13.21 -9.97 -6.25
N GLY A 2 -13.96 -9.40 -5.31
CA GLY A 2 -13.52 -8.21 -4.59
C GLY A 2 -12.34 -8.53 -3.66
N TYR A 3 -11.53 -7.53 -3.36
CA TYR A 3 -10.45 -7.63 -2.37
C TYR A 3 -11.03 -7.86 -0.97
N SER A 4 -11.24 -9.12 -0.60
CA SER A 4 -11.87 -9.53 0.67
C SER A 4 -10.88 -9.88 1.78
N HIS A 5 -9.58 -9.95 1.45
CA HIS A 5 -8.52 -10.24 2.41
C HIS A 5 -7.82 -8.94 2.80
N PHE A 6 -8.18 -8.40 3.96
CA PHE A 6 -7.61 -7.17 4.50
C PHE A 6 -7.51 -7.25 6.03
N GLY A 7 -6.56 -6.52 6.60
CA GLY A 7 -6.29 -6.50 8.04
C GLY A 7 -5.67 -7.80 8.55
N ASN A 8 -5.16 -8.65 7.66
CA ASN A 8 -4.48 -9.89 8.04
C ASN A 8 -3.04 -9.58 8.52
N ILE A 9 -2.32 -10.61 8.99
CA ILE A 9 -0.95 -10.43 9.47
C ILE A 9 0.00 -9.90 8.37
N GLY A 10 -0.14 -10.35 7.12
CA GLY A 10 0.64 -9.86 5.98
C GLY A 10 0.47 -8.36 5.75
N ASP A 11 -0.77 -7.85 5.90
CA ASP A 11 -1.03 -6.41 5.83
C ASP A 11 -0.36 -5.65 6.97
N ILE A 12 -0.21 -6.22 8.16
CA ILE A 12 0.51 -5.57 9.27
C ILE A 12 2.00 -5.48 8.95
N TRP A 13 2.60 -6.58 8.46
CA TRP A 13 3.99 -6.60 8.03
C TRP A 13 4.28 -5.66 6.85
N LYS A 14 3.26 -5.34 6.05
CA LYS A 14 3.33 -4.37 4.96
C LYS A 14 3.12 -2.93 5.45
N HIS A 15 2.02 -2.66 6.12
CA HIS A 15 1.57 -1.31 6.41
C HIS A 15 2.35 -0.62 7.53
N VAL A 16 2.88 -1.37 8.50
CA VAL A 16 3.77 -0.79 9.52
C VAL A 16 5.01 -0.16 8.88
N PRO A 17 5.85 -0.89 8.11
CA PRO A 17 7.00 -0.27 7.45
C PRO A 17 6.59 0.79 6.41
N LEU A 18 5.51 0.59 5.65
CA LEU A 18 5.02 1.60 4.71
C LEU A 18 4.76 2.95 5.42
N CYS A 19 3.97 2.96 6.49
CA CYS A 19 3.70 4.20 7.23
C CYS A 19 4.97 4.81 7.83
N ASN A 20 5.94 4.00 8.24
CA ASN A 20 7.25 4.49 8.70
C ASN A 20 8.06 5.12 7.56
N PHE A 21 8.05 4.56 6.34
CA PHE A 21 8.71 5.17 5.20
C PHE A 21 8.03 6.50 4.83
N LEU A 22 6.70 6.53 4.73
CA LEU A 22 5.98 7.77 4.39
C LEU A 22 6.16 8.87 5.43
N ALA A 23 6.38 8.50 6.70
CA ALA A 23 6.72 9.45 7.76
C ALA A 23 8.07 10.15 7.59
N ASN A 24 9.01 9.52 6.88
CA ASN A 24 10.38 10.02 6.75
C ASN A 24 10.70 10.55 5.35
N GLU A 25 10.09 9.97 4.30
CA GLU A 25 10.55 10.19 2.93
C GLU A 25 9.92 11.39 2.21
N SER A 26 8.80 11.93 2.73
CA SER A 26 8.04 13.09 2.20
C SER A 26 8.06 13.19 0.67
N PRO A 27 7.50 12.20 -0.05
CA PRO A 27 7.67 12.13 -1.50
C PRO A 27 6.91 13.22 -2.24
N ARG A 28 7.48 13.67 -3.35
CA ARG A 28 6.83 14.60 -4.28
C ARG A 28 5.68 13.93 -5.03
N LYS A 29 5.86 12.71 -5.53
CA LYS A 29 4.81 11.85 -6.07
C LYS A 29 4.79 10.51 -5.36
N TYR A 30 3.60 9.97 -5.11
CA TYR A 30 3.40 8.63 -4.57
C TYR A 30 2.73 7.75 -5.63
N ILE A 31 3.35 6.62 -5.95
CA ILE A 31 2.87 5.69 -6.96
C ILE A 31 2.66 4.33 -6.31
N GLU A 32 1.55 3.66 -6.62
CA GLU A 32 1.25 2.34 -6.10
C GLU A 32 0.78 1.40 -7.21
N SER A 33 1.53 0.32 -7.42
CA SER A 33 1.32 -0.60 -8.55
C SER A 33 0.09 -1.49 -8.36
N ASN A 34 -0.33 -1.76 -7.13
CA ASN A 34 -1.44 -2.65 -6.81
C ASN A 34 -2.20 -2.08 -5.62
N SER A 35 -3.15 -1.19 -5.91
CA SER A 35 -3.73 -0.31 -4.89
C SER A 35 -4.87 -0.93 -4.09
N ALA A 36 -5.65 -1.83 -4.68
CA ALA A 36 -6.87 -2.37 -4.08
C ALA A 36 -7.79 -1.23 -3.55
N TYR A 37 -8.51 -1.44 -2.45
CA TYR A 37 -9.42 -0.43 -1.91
C TYR A 37 -8.68 0.46 -0.91
N ALA A 38 -9.02 1.74 -0.87
CA ALA A 38 -8.51 2.66 0.15
C ALA A 38 -9.10 2.36 1.54
N TYR A 39 -10.36 1.92 1.58
CA TYR A 39 -11.14 1.84 2.81
C TYR A 39 -11.93 0.54 2.93
N TYR A 40 -11.85 -0.10 4.10
CA TYR A 40 -12.54 -1.34 4.43
C TYR A 40 -13.27 -1.24 5.76
N LYS A 41 -14.44 -1.87 5.85
CA LYS A 41 -15.13 -2.14 7.11
C LYS A 41 -14.69 -3.49 7.65
N LEU A 42 -14.16 -3.52 8.87
CA LEU A 42 -13.76 -4.76 9.53
C LEU A 42 -15.00 -5.60 9.88
N ASN A 43 -14.85 -6.91 9.76
CA ASN A 43 -15.92 -7.89 9.97
C ASN A 43 -15.50 -9.06 10.87
N ASN A 44 -14.41 -8.89 11.62
CA ASN A 44 -13.94 -9.81 12.67
C ASN A 44 -13.62 -11.23 12.18
N THR A 45 -13.06 -11.40 10.97
CA THR A 45 -12.62 -12.74 10.53
C THR A 45 -11.44 -13.26 11.37
N PRO A 46 -11.19 -14.58 11.40
CA PRO A 46 -10.01 -15.14 12.09
C PRO A 46 -8.69 -14.51 11.67
N GLU A 47 -8.52 -14.19 10.38
CA GLU A 47 -7.33 -13.53 9.85
C GLU A 47 -7.17 -12.12 10.40
N GLN A 48 -8.27 -11.36 10.54
CA GLN A 48 -8.25 -10.03 11.15
C GLN A 48 -7.99 -10.10 12.65
N GLN A 49 -8.56 -11.10 13.33
CA GLN A 49 -8.35 -11.34 14.76
C GLN A 49 -6.87 -11.61 15.04
N TYR A 50 -6.22 -12.45 14.23
CA TYR A 50 -4.79 -12.71 14.34
C TYR A 50 -3.91 -11.53 13.84
N GLY A 51 -4.39 -10.80 12.84
CA GLY A 51 -3.74 -9.65 12.24
C GLY A 51 -3.99 -8.35 13.02
N VAL A 52 -4.75 -7.42 12.42
CA VAL A 52 -4.90 -6.06 12.90
C VAL A 52 -5.44 -5.95 14.33
N TYR A 53 -6.41 -6.78 14.72
CA TYR A 53 -6.99 -6.70 16.06
C TYR A 53 -5.97 -7.08 17.14
N ASN A 54 -5.30 -8.23 16.99
CA ASN A 54 -4.26 -8.65 17.92
C ASN A 54 -3.09 -7.66 17.92
N PHE A 55 -2.58 -7.26 16.75
CA PHE A 55 -1.49 -6.28 16.67
C PHE A 55 -1.84 -4.98 17.40
N TYR A 56 -3.01 -4.41 17.15
CA TYR A 56 -3.42 -3.14 17.75
C TYR A 56 -3.58 -3.25 19.27
N LYS A 57 -4.19 -4.33 19.76
CA LYS A 57 -4.29 -4.60 21.21
C LYS A 57 -2.91 -4.67 21.88
N GLN A 58 -1.97 -5.41 21.28
CA GLN A 58 -0.61 -5.51 21.80
C GLN A 58 0.12 -4.16 21.71
N ALA A 59 -0.08 -3.43 20.60
CA ALA A 59 0.55 -2.12 20.39
C ALA A 59 0.10 -1.09 21.43
N LEU A 60 -1.19 -1.05 21.79
CA LEU A 60 -1.70 -0.16 22.84
C LEU A 60 -1.11 -0.44 24.23
N SER A 61 -0.66 -1.68 24.47
CA SER A 61 -0.06 -2.10 25.74
C SER A 61 1.47 -1.93 25.79
N SER A 62 2.09 -1.53 24.67
CA SER A 62 3.54 -1.37 24.54
C SER A 62 3.92 0.10 24.42
N ALA A 63 4.85 0.56 25.27
CA ALA A 63 5.33 1.95 25.29
C ALA A 63 6.00 2.40 23.97
N ASP A 64 6.47 1.45 23.17
CA ASP A 64 7.16 1.72 21.91
C ASP A 64 6.23 1.56 20.71
N LEU A 65 5.48 0.45 20.65
CA LEU A 65 4.61 0.18 19.51
C LEU A 65 3.45 1.18 19.42
N VAL A 66 2.95 1.67 20.56
CA VAL A 66 1.86 2.65 20.60
C VAL A 66 2.19 3.96 19.86
N LYS A 67 3.49 4.26 19.69
CA LYS A 67 4.01 5.46 19.04
C LYS A 67 4.23 5.28 17.54
N LEU A 68 4.09 4.07 17.01
CA LEU A 68 4.32 3.82 15.59
C LEU A 68 3.38 4.68 14.73
N PRO A 69 3.88 5.26 13.62
CA PRO A 69 3.08 6.07 12.70
C PRO A 69 1.77 5.37 12.28
N PHE A 70 1.85 4.07 11.97
CA PHE A 70 0.69 3.25 11.64
C PHE A 70 -0.35 3.19 12.77
N VAL A 71 0.08 2.94 14.02
CA VAL A 71 -0.82 2.84 15.18
C VAL A 71 -1.47 4.18 15.50
N ASN A 72 -0.70 5.27 15.42
CA ASN A 72 -1.25 6.62 15.57
C ASN A 72 -2.29 6.91 14.50
N LEU A 73 -2.04 6.50 13.25
CA LEU A 73 -2.98 6.71 12.17
C LEU A 73 -4.27 5.91 12.38
N LEU A 74 -4.21 4.64 12.80
CA LEU A 74 -5.39 3.82 13.13
C LEU A 74 -6.33 4.51 14.12
N LYS A 75 -5.78 5.21 15.12
CA LYS A 75 -6.54 5.97 16.12
C LYS A 75 -7.27 7.20 15.56
N THR A 76 -6.87 7.71 14.40
CA THR A 76 -7.49 8.93 13.82
C THR A 76 -8.83 8.66 13.13
N PHE A 77 -9.12 7.41 12.77
CA PHE A 77 -10.34 7.01 12.07
C PHE A 77 -11.07 5.85 12.75
N ASN A 78 -10.61 5.41 13.92
CA ASN A 78 -11.30 4.46 14.79
C ASN A 78 -11.39 5.00 16.21
N ASN A 79 -12.32 4.46 17.00
CA ASN A 79 -12.28 4.64 18.45
C ASN A 79 -11.10 3.83 19.00
N THR A 80 -10.35 4.37 19.97
CA THR A 80 -9.19 3.67 20.54
C THR A 80 -9.57 2.31 21.15
N ALA A 81 -10.78 2.19 21.71
CA ALA A 81 -11.28 0.95 22.28
C ALA A 81 -11.92 -0.01 21.26
N ASP A 82 -12.19 0.44 20.02
CA ASP A 82 -12.97 -0.33 19.05
C ASP A 82 -12.50 -0.07 17.60
N LEU A 83 -11.80 -1.07 17.04
CA LEU A 83 -11.40 -1.09 15.63
C LEU A 83 -12.56 -1.57 14.76
N THR A 84 -13.13 -0.63 14.00
CA THR A 84 -14.28 -0.88 13.11
C THR A 84 -13.92 -0.80 11.63
N HIS A 85 -12.82 -0.12 11.31
CA HIS A 85 -12.40 0.13 9.94
C HIS A 85 -10.89 -0.05 9.77
N TYR A 86 -10.50 -0.35 8.54
CA TYR A 86 -9.14 -0.52 8.11
C TYR A 86 -8.89 0.25 6.82
N LEU A 87 -7.74 0.90 6.72
CA LEU A 87 -7.30 1.53 5.49
C LEU A 87 -6.35 0.59 4.76
N GLY A 88 -6.58 0.40 3.46
CA GLY A 88 -5.58 -0.15 2.56
C GLY A 88 -4.43 0.83 2.37
N SER A 89 -3.35 0.40 1.72
CA SER A 89 -2.20 1.25 1.42
C SER A 89 -2.54 2.58 0.73
N PRO A 90 -3.54 2.69 -0.18
CA PRO A 90 -3.93 3.98 -0.74
C PRO A 90 -4.52 4.93 0.31
N GLY A 91 -5.39 4.41 1.18
CA GLY A 91 -6.01 5.18 2.25
C GLY A 91 -4.97 5.63 3.28
N LEU A 92 -4.03 4.74 3.62
CA LEU A 92 -2.91 5.05 4.51
C LEU A 92 -2.03 6.14 3.91
N ALA A 93 -1.61 6.01 2.65
CA ALA A 93 -0.77 6.98 1.97
C ALA A 93 -1.43 8.36 1.89
N MET A 94 -2.69 8.42 1.46
CA MET A 94 -3.45 9.67 1.38
C MET A 94 -3.63 10.33 2.76
N LYS A 95 -3.94 9.56 3.80
CA LYS A 95 -4.09 10.10 5.15
C LYS A 95 -2.77 10.59 5.76
N PHE A 96 -1.66 9.91 5.44
CA PHE A 96 -0.36 10.26 5.97
C PHE A 96 0.20 11.51 5.30
N LEU A 97 0.13 11.56 3.97
CA LEU A 97 0.79 12.56 3.17
C LEU A 97 -0.12 13.75 2.82
N MET A 98 -1.44 13.57 2.81
CA MET A 98 -2.45 14.60 2.56
C MET A 98 -2.10 15.45 1.32
N LYS A 99 -2.01 16.78 1.46
CA LYS A 99 -1.68 17.71 0.36
C LYS A 99 -0.17 17.90 0.16
N GLY A 100 0.67 17.21 0.92
CA GLY A 100 2.14 17.31 0.84
C GLY A 100 2.77 16.65 -0.38
N VAL A 101 1.96 16.04 -1.25
CA VAL A 101 2.38 15.31 -2.45
C VAL A 101 1.75 16.00 -3.66
N GLU A 102 2.49 16.21 -4.74
CA GLU A 102 1.95 16.79 -5.97
C GLU A 102 0.89 15.88 -6.59
N GLN A 103 1.13 14.57 -6.61
CA GLN A 103 0.25 13.60 -7.23
C GLN A 103 0.35 12.21 -6.59
N TYR A 104 -0.80 11.56 -6.41
CA TYR A 104 -0.93 10.14 -6.14
C TYR A 104 -1.33 9.42 -7.43
N ILE A 105 -0.67 8.31 -7.75
CA ILE A 105 -0.99 7.48 -8.90
C ILE A 105 -1.26 6.06 -8.41
N PHE A 106 -2.51 5.62 -8.52
CA PHE A 106 -2.96 4.30 -8.08
C PHE A 106 -3.33 3.44 -9.27
N PHE A 107 -2.71 2.27 -9.36
CA PHE A 107 -3.03 1.28 -10.38
C PHE A 107 -3.87 0.13 -9.78
N ASP A 108 -4.86 -0.33 -10.53
CA ASP A 108 -5.59 -1.56 -10.23
C ASP A 108 -6.38 -2.05 -11.44
N LEU A 109 -6.63 -3.35 -11.55
CA LEU A 109 -7.49 -3.91 -12.60
C LEU A 109 -8.97 -3.88 -12.22
N ASP A 110 -9.32 -3.75 -10.93
CA ASP A 110 -10.70 -3.65 -10.46
C ASP A 110 -11.18 -2.19 -10.43
N ASN A 111 -12.08 -1.83 -11.34
CA ASN A 111 -12.68 -0.49 -11.39
C ASN A 111 -13.43 -0.11 -10.12
N ASN A 112 -13.97 -1.07 -9.36
CA ASN A 112 -14.64 -0.77 -8.09
C ASN A 112 -13.64 -0.31 -7.02
N ALA A 113 -12.45 -0.92 -7.02
CA ALA A 113 -11.36 -0.55 -6.13
C ALA A 113 -10.88 0.88 -6.45
N LEU A 114 -10.66 1.19 -7.73
CA LEU A 114 -10.30 2.54 -8.17
C LEU A 114 -11.38 3.57 -7.85
N GLN A 115 -12.66 3.21 -8.00
CA GLN A 115 -13.76 4.10 -7.63
C GLN A 115 -13.81 4.33 -6.11
N ASN A 116 -13.54 3.30 -5.30
CA ASN A 116 -13.41 3.44 -3.84
C ASN A 116 -12.28 4.42 -3.47
N ILE A 117 -11.12 4.34 -4.14
CA ILE A 117 -10.01 5.28 -3.97
C ILE A 117 -10.44 6.71 -4.29
N LYS A 118 -11.12 6.93 -5.41
CA LYS A 118 -11.61 8.28 -5.80
C LYS A 118 -12.57 8.84 -4.76
N THR A 119 -13.55 8.06 -4.32
CA THR A 119 -14.50 8.50 -3.29
C THR A 119 -13.79 8.85 -1.98
N PHE A 120 -12.82 8.03 -1.56
CA PHE A 120 -12.02 8.34 -0.37
C PHE A 120 -11.15 9.61 -0.55
N ALA A 121 -10.61 9.83 -1.75
CA ALA A 121 -9.87 11.05 -2.08
C ALA A 121 -10.75 12.29 -2.05
N ASP A 122 -12.00 12.20 -2.52
CA ASP A 122 -12.99 13.28 -2.46
C ASP A 122 -13.28 13.67 -1.00
N ASP A 123 -13.49 12.69 -0.11
CA ASP A 123 -13.69 12.92 1.33
C ASP A 123 -12.51 13.65 1.98
N LEU A 124 -11.29 13.40 1.49
CA LEU A 124 -10.07 14.07 1.94
C LEU A 124 -9.76 15.38 1.18
N LYS A 125 -10.57 15.75 0.19
CA LYS A 125 -10.36 16.91 -0.70
C LYS A 125 -9.03 16.84 -1.46
N LEU A 126 -8.68 15.64 -1.94
CA LEU A 126 -7.48 15.30 -2.72
C LEU A 126 -7.79 14.96 -4.18
N ASN A 127 -9.03 15.21 -4.63
CA ASN A 127 -9.54 14.85 -5.95
C ASN A 127 -8.72 15.37 -7.14
N GLN A 128 -8.00 16.49 -6.96
CA GLN A 128 -7.11 17.06 -7.99
C GLN A 128 -5.72 16.41 -8.01
N GLN A 129 -5.31 15.75 -6.91
CA GLN A 129 -4.00 15.13 -6.75
C GLN A 129 -4.04 13.63 -7.06
N VAL A 130 -5.22 12.99 -7.01
CA VAL A 130 -5.37 11.55 -7.20
C VAL A 130 -5.66 11.19 -8.65
N VAL A 131 -4.80 10.36 -9.23
CA VAL A 131 -4.98 9.73 -10.54
C VAL A 131 -5.09 8.23 -10.34
N THR A 132 -6.14 7.63 -10.90
CA THR A 132 -6.34 6.18 -10.92
C THR A 132 -6.14 5.65 -12.33
N ARG A 133 -5.48 4.50 -12.50
CA ARG A 133 -5.25 3.88 -13.80
C ARG A 133 -5.72 2.43 -13.79
N ASN A 134 -6.65 2.11 -14.70
CA ASN A 134 -7.19 0.77 -14.87
C ASN A 134 -6.42 0.01 -15.95
N GLU A 135 -5.20 -0.41 -15.64
CA GLU A 135 -4.28 -1.04 -16.59
C GLU A 135 -3.29 -1.98 -15.89
N ASP A 136 -2.54 -2.75 -16.68
CA ASP A 136 -1.39 -3.52 -16.17
C ASP A 136 -0.35 -2.56 -15.60
N SER A 137 -0.16 -2.62 -14.29
CA SER A 137 0.73 -1.72 -13.59
C SER A 137 2.20 -1.99 -13.84
N ILE A 138 2.58 -3.18 -14.34
CA ILE A 138 3.97 -3.45 -14.72
C ILE A 138 4.37 -2.50 -15.86
N GLU A 139 3.54 -2.42 -16.90
CA GLU A 139 3.76 -1.51 -18.02
C GLU A 139 3.54 -0.05 -17.63
N GLY A 140 2.46 0.21 -16.89
CA GLY A 140 2.12 1.56 -16.45
C GLY A 140 3.23 2.20 -15.61
N VAL A 141 3.83 1.45 -14.68
CA VAL A 141 4.94 1.93 -13.86
C VAL A 141 6.23 2.01 -14.68
N HIS A 142 6.55 1.04 -15.54
CA HIS A 142 7.72 1.11 -16.41
C HIS A 142 7.74 2.39 -17.27
N HIS A 143 6.60 2.78 -17.84
CA HIS A 143 6.51 4.04 -18.58
C HIS A 143 6.67 5.26 -17.69
N LEU A 144 6.12 5.23 -16.47
CA LEU A 144 6.25 6.33 -15.52
C LEU A 144 7.67 6.54 -15.02
N ILE A 145 8.45 5.48 -14.85
CA ILE A 145 9.80 5.54 -14.27
C ILE A 145 10.67 6.60 -14.96
N GLN A 146 10.50 6.83 -16.26
CA GLN A 146 11.27 7.82 -17.01
C GLN A 146 11.09 9.25 -16.50
N ASP A 147 9.89 9.59 -16.01
CA ASP A 147 9.50 10.92 -15.51
C ASP A 147 9.66 11.08 -13.99
N LEU A 148 10.03 10.00 -13.29
CA LEU A 148 10.25 10.00 -11.85
C LEU A 148 11.71 10.30 -11.49
N ASN A 149 11.91 10.80 -10.28
CA ASN A 149 13.23 11.07 -9.71
C ASN A 149 13.31 10.66 -8.23
N GLN A 150 14.46 10.91 -7.60
CA GLN A 150 14.76 10.53 -6.21
C GLN A 150 13.82 11.14 -5.14
N GLN A 151 13.02 12.14 -5.50
CA GLN A 151 11.99 12.70 -4.60
C GLN A 151 10.66 11.95 -4.69
N ASP A 152 10.49 11.04 -5.64
CA ASP A 152 9.27 10.26 -5.81
C ASP A 152 9.38 8.92 -5.07
N PHE A 153 8.23 8.31 -4.73
CA PHE A 153 8.16 7.04 -4.02
C PHE A 153 7.24 6.06 -4.74
N ILE A 154 7.71 4.82 -4.93
CA ILE A 154 6.92 3.73 -5.52
C ILE A 154 6.69 2.61 -4.51
N HIS A 155 5.43 2.30 -4.25
CA HIS A 155 5.00 1.14 -3.48
C HIS A 155 4.58 0.01 -4.44
N PHE A 156 5.32 -1.10 -4.40
CA PHE A 156 5.02 -2.32 -5.11
C PHE A 156 4.41 -3.33 -4.13
N ASP A 157 3.15 -3.73 -4.39
CA ASP A 157 2.42 -4.69 -3.57
C ASP A 157 1.77 -5.80 -4.42
N PRO A 158 2.54 -6.50 -5.27
CA PRO A 158 1.98 -7.50 -6.16
C PRO A 158 1.57 -8.77 -5.42
N TYR A 159 0.53 -9.44 -5.93
CA TYR A 159 0.22 -10.81 -5.51
C TYR A 159 1.31 -11.80 -5.95
N LEU A 160 1.88 -11.61 -7.15
CA LEU A 160 2.91 -12.48 -7.74
C LEU A 160 4.07 -11.64 -8.27
N ALA A 161 5.06 -11.39 -7.41
CA ALA A 161 6.17 -10.47 -7.71
C ALA A 161 7.07 -10.91 -8.88
N PHE A 162 7.13 -12.21 -9.17
CA PHE A 162 8.04 -12.83 -10.16
C PHE A 162 7.29 -13.42 -11.37
N GLU A 163 6.00 -13.14 -11.51
CA GLU A 163 5.24 -13.56 -12.69
C GLU A 163 5.41 -12.53 -13.81
N LYS A 164 5.89 -12.99 -14.96
CA LYS A 164 6.09 -12.16 -16.14
C LYS A 164 4.76 -11.83 -16.81
N ASN A 165 4.59 -10.58 -17.20
CA ASN A 165 3.50 -10.15 -18.06
C ASN A 165 3.74 -10.53 -19.53
N GLN A 166 2.85 -10.08 -20.43
CA GLN A 166 2.94 -10.35 -21.87
C GLN A 166 4.20 -9.79 -22.55
N PHE A 167 4.88 -8.83 -21.92
CA PHE A 167 6.14 -8.24 -22.41
C PHE A 167 7.38 -8.89 -21.78
N GLY A 168 7.20 -9.94 -20.98
CA GLY A 168 8.29 -10.67 -20.34
C GLY A 168 8.89 -9.98 -19.12
N ARG A 169 8.24 -8.93 -18.58
CA ARG A 169 8.64 -8.21 -17.37
C ARG A 169 7.81 -8.62 -16.16
N ASP A 170 8.43 -8.68 -14.99
CA ASP A 170 7.73 -8.85 -13.72
C ASP A 170 7.86 -7.61 -12.81
N TYR A 171 7.29 -7.67 -11.59
CA TYR A 171 7.38 -6.57 -10.63
C TYR A 171 8.79 -6.37 -10.08
N PHE A 172 9.60 -7.42 -10.05
CA PHE A 172 10.98 -7.33 -9.60
C PHE A 172 11.85 -6.60 -10.64
N ASP A 173 11.64 -6.85 -11.93
CA ASP A 173 12.30 -6.16 -13.04
C ASP A 173 12.09 -4.64 -12.94
N ILE A 174 10.84 -4.17 -12.80
CA ILE A 174 10.53 -2.74 -12.69
C ILE A 174 10.96 -2.12 -11.36
N PHE A 175 11.02 -2.90 -10.27
CA PHE A 175 11.59 -2.46 -9.01
C PHE A 175 13.11 -2.23 -9.14
N LEU A 176 13.83 -3.13 -9.82
CA LEU A 176 15.25 -2.94 -10.14
C LEU A 176 15.47 -1.72 -11.03
N GLU A 177 14.65 -1.51 -12.05
CA GLU A 177 14.73 -0.33 -12.91
C GLU A 177 14.56 0.97 -12.12
N ALA A 178 13.57 1.04 -11.22
CA ALA A 178 13.33 2.22 -10.40
C ALA A 178 14.49 2.50 -9.43
N THR A 179 15.00 1.47 -8.77
CA THR A 179 16.12 1.60 -7.81
C THR A 179 17.43 1.98 -8.50
N GLN A 180 17.69 1.50 -9.72
CA GLN A 180 18.85 1.92 -10.53
C GLN A 180 18.82 3.41 -10.90
N ARG A 181 17.63 4.03 -10.92
CA ARG A 181 17.44 5.48 -11.10
C ARG A 181 17.41 6.26 -9.78
N ASN A 182 17.74 5.63 -8.65
CA ASN A 182 17.69 6.19 -7.30
C ASN A 182 16.28 6.64 -6.86
N ILE A 183 15.22 6.04 -7.43
CA ILE A 183 13.84 6.29 -6.98
C ILE A 183 13.62 5.49 -5.70
N LYS A 184 13.01 6.12 -4.69
CA LYS A 184 12.70 5.46 -3.42
C LYS A 184 11.59 4.44 -3.65
N CYS A 185 11.80 3.20 -3.21
CA CYS A 185 10.85 2.12 -3.47
C CYS A 185 10.66 1.24 -2.23
N MET A 186 9.45 0.69 -2.10
CA MET A 186 9.15 -0.42 -1.19
C MET A 186 8.51 -1.53 -2.01
N LEU A 187 9.04 -2.75 -1.92
CA LEU A 187 8.44 -3.95 -2.51
C LEU A 187 7.99 -4.89 -1.38
N TRP A 188 6.68 -5.11 -1.27
CA TRP A 188 6.12 -6.18 -0.48
C TRP A 188 5.99 -7.43 -1.35
N TYR A 189 6.46 -8.56 -0.83
CA TYR A 189 6.28 -9.85 -1.46
C TYR A 189 6.25 -10.95 -0.38
N GLY A 190 5.53 -12.02 -0.68
CA GLY A 190 5.45 -13.21 0.15
C GLY A 190 5.68 -14.47 -0.66
N TYR A 191 5.93 -15.57 0.04
CA TYR A 191 5.98 -16.89 -0.58
C TYR A 191 4.75 -17.69 -0.14
N ASN A 192 3.95 -18.14 -1.11
CA ASN A 192 2.83 -19.03 -0.83
C ASN A 192 3.33 -20.45 -0.50
N THR A 193 4.55 -20.80 -0.91
CA THR A 193 5.17 -22.11 -0.63
C THR A 193 6.67 -22.00 -0.35
N LEU A 194 7.21 -22.98 0.41
CA LEU A 194 8.66 -23.13 0.60
C LEU A 194 9.41 -23.37 -0.72
N LYS A 195 8.73 -23.92 -1.75
CA LYS A 195 9.33 -24.12 -3.07
C LYS A 195 9.56 -22.78 -3.77
N GLN A 196 8.57 -21.88 -3.75
CA GLN A 196 8.74 -20.52 -4.27
C GLN A 196 9.85 -19.77 -3.56
N GLN A 197 9.96 -19.91 -2.22
CA GLN A 197 11.06 -19.33 -1.46
C GLN A 197 12.44 -19.77 -1.94
N LYS A 198 12.60 -21.04 -2.34
CA LYS A 198 13.87 -21.58 -2.84
C LYS A 198 14.22 -21.13 -4.25
N LEU A 199 13.25 -20.72 -5.06
CA LEU A 199 13.46 -20.29 -6.45
C LEU A 199 13.96 -18.84 -6.56
N VAL A 200 13.87 -18.08 -5.48
CA VAL A 200 14.23 -16.64 -5.41
C VAL A 200 15.56 -16.42 -4.69
N LYS A 201 16.21 -17.50 -4.19
CA LYS A 201 17.57 -17.48 -3.60
C LYS A 201 18.60 -17.85 -4.63
#